data_AF-A0A4P5Y777-F1
#
_entry.id   AF-A0A4P5Y777-F1
#
_cell.length_a   1.000
_cell.length_b   1.000
_cell.length_c   1.000
_cell.angle_alpha   90.00
_cell.angle_beta   90.00
_cell.angle_gamma   90.00
#
_symmetry.space_group_name_H-M   'P 1'
#
loop_
_entity.id
_entity.type
_entity.pdbx_description
1 polymer ?
#
loop_
_entity_poly.entity_id
_entity_poly.type
_entity_poly.pdbx_seq_one_letter_code
_entity_poly.pdbx_strand_id
1 'polypeptide(L)'
;MSTSKVTKAKVGDRVRVEYSGQFKDEKAGLQRLGREIFEFTIGSRDVMPGINKGIVGMVEGERKQMTLQPQDAYGEFRPNLIQEISRQRLPSDVVLKIGKRLTTVGQKSGQRRKVRIVELTPTTVVVDGNHPLAGKTVEVEFQLLVHNLPAVQTE
;
A
#
# COMPACT_ATOMS: atom_id res chain seq x y z
N MET A 1 -35.37 -27.55 -7.96
CA MET A 1 -34.79 -26.27 -7.49
C MET A 1 -33.28 -26.43 -7.52
N SER A 2 -32.58 -25.79 -8.46
CA SER A 2 -31.12 -25.89 -8.56
C SER A 2 -30.47 -25.18 -7.38
N THR A 3 -29.82 -25.94 -6.51
CA THR A 3 -28.89 -25.39 -5.51
C THR A 3 -27.65 -24.88 -6.26
N SER A 4 -27.59 -23.58 -6.53
CA SER A 4 -26.36 -22.94 -7.02
C SER A 4 -25.26 -23.20 -6.00
N LYS A 5 -24.24 -23.95 -6.43
CA LYS A 5 -23.08 -24.32 -5.61
C LYS A 5 -22.31 -23.05 -5.28
N VAL A 6 -22.48 -22.54 -4.07
CA VAL A 6 -21.77 -21.35 -3.59
C VAL A 6 -20.28 -21.69 -3.56
N THR A 7 -19.52 -21.03 -4.44
CA THR A 7 -18.08 -21.28 -4.56
C THR A 7 -17.36 -20.28 -3.66
N LYS A 8 -16.44 -20.79 -2.83
CA LYS A 8 -15.62 -19.98 -1.94
C LYS A 8 -14.32 -19.60 -2.65
N ALA A 9 -13.87 -18.37 -2.42
CA ALA A 9 -12.59 -17.88 -2.89
C ALA A 9 -11.42 -18.67 -2.28
N LYS A 10 -10.44 -19.05 -3.10
CA LYS A 10 -9.25 -19.80 -2.68
C LYS A 10 -7.99 -19.23 -3.33
N VAL A 11 -6.83 -19.62 -2.78
CA VAL A 11 -5.51 -19.26 -3.33
C VAL A 11 -5.44 -19.66 -4.81
N GLY A 12 -4.94 -18.75 -5.65
CA GLY A 12 -4.85 -18.89 -7.09
C GLY A 12 -6.04 -18.30 -7.86
N ASP A 13 -7.19 -18.07 -7.22
CA ASP A 13 -8.32 -17.43 -7.89
C ASP A 13 -8.03 -15.95 -8.14
N ARG A 14 -8.46 -15.46 -9.30
CA ARG A 14 -8.46 -14.03 -9.61
C ARG A 14 -9.78 -13.42 -9.18
N VAL A 15 -9.72 -12.35 -8.39
CA VAL A 15 -10.90 -11.73 -7.78
C VAL A 15 -10.94 -10.23 -8.04
N ARG A 16 -12.15 -9.68 -8.06
CA ARG A 16 -12.38 -8.23 -8.00
C ARG A 16 -12.87 -7.87 -6.61
N VAL A 17 -12.22 -6.91 -5.98
CA VAL A 17 -12.61 -6.42 -4.67
C VAL A 17 -12.86 -4.93 -4.71
N GLU A 18 -13.79 -4.53 -3.87
CA GLU A 18 -13.89 -3.15 -3.44
C GLU A 18 -13.30 -3.03 -2.05
N TYR A 19 -12.53 -1.97 -1.83
CA TYR A 19 -11.82 -1.71 -0.60
C TYR A 19 -12.04 -0.26 -0.16
N SER A 20 -12.17 -0.07 1.13
CA SER A 20 -12.02 1.22 1.79
C SER A 20 -11.31 1.01 3.12
N GLY A 21 -10.70 2.06 3.66
CA GLY A 21 -10.04 1.94 4.94
C GLY A 21 -9.95 3.25 5.70
N GLN A 22 -9.42 3.17 6.90
CA GLN A 22 -9.12 4.33 7.72
C GLN A 22 -7.92 4.03 8.61
N PHE A 23 -7.19 5.07 8.97
CA PHE A 23 -6.04 4.97 9.86
C PHE A 23 -5.98 6.19 10.75
N LYS A 24 -5.37 6.05 11.93
CA LYS A 24 -5.13 7.18 12.82
C LYS A 24 -3.78 7.82 12.47
N ASP A 25 -3.82 9.09 12.10
CA ASP A 25 -2.64 9.93 12.00
C ASP A 25 -2.44 10.72 13.30
N GLU A 26 -1.19 10.82 13.77
CA GLU A 26 -0.88 11.54 15.01
C GLU A 26 -1.18 13.04 14.90
N LYS A 27 -1.00 13.64 13.73
CA LYS A 27 -1.18 15.08 13.52
C LYS A 27 -2.56 15.42 12.98
N ALA A 28 -3.08 14.59 12.09
CA ALA A 28 -4.33 14.84 11.37
C ALA A 28 -5.54 14.06 11.93
N GLY A 29 -5.38 13.32 13.02
CA GLY A 29 -6.45 12.52 13.62
C GLY A 29 -6.88 11.34 12.74
N LEU A 30 -8.17 10.98 12.77
CA LEU A 30 -8.69 9.89 11.94
C LEU A 30 -8.72 10.29 10.47
N GLN A 31 -8.04 9.51 9.62
CA GLN A 31 -7.96 9.71 8.18
C GLN A 31 -8.64 8.56 7.47
N ARG A 32 -9.36 8.87 6.38
CA ARG A 32 -10.04 7.87 5.55
C ARG A 32 -9.28 7.64 4.25
N LEU A 33 -9.14 6.38 3.88
CA LEU A 33 -8.72 5.93 2.57
C LEU A 33 -9.96 5.86 1.69
N GLY A 34 -9.84 6.35 0.46
CA GLY A 34 -10.92 6.34 -0.51
C GLY A 34 -11.43 4.93 -0.80
N ARG A 35 -12.62 4.86 -1.40
CA ARG A 35 -13.16 3.62 -1.93
C ARG A 35 -12.48 3.32 -3.27
N GLU A 36 -11.79 2.20 -3.35
CA GLU A 36 -11.08 1.76 -4.55
C GLU A 36 -11.55 0.37 -4.96
N ILE A 37 -11.65 0.12 -6.26
CA ILE A 37 -11.91 -1.20 -6.83
C ILE A 37 -10.66 -1.66 -7.54
N PHE A 38 -10.21 -2.85 -7.22
CA PHE A 38 -9.04 -3.44 -7.87
C PHE A 38 -9.19 -4.96 -8.00
N GLU A 39 -8.34 -5.53 -8.85
CA GLU A 39 -8.30 -6.95 -9.12
C GLU A 39 -6.94 -7.51 -8.74
N PHE A 40 -6.92 -8.72 -8.20
CA PHE A 40 -5.69 -9.40 -7.86
C PHE A 40 -5.90 -10.92 -7.83
N THR A 41 -4.79 -11.66 -7.82
CA THR A 41 -4.80 -13.11 -7.61
C THR A 41 -4.57 -13.41 -6.13
N ILE A 42 -5.43 -14.21 -5.52
CA ILE A 42 -5.29 -14.62 -4.12
C ILE A 42 -3.97 -15.41 -3.97
N GLY A 43 -3.16 -15.03 -2.98
CA GLY A 43 -1.79 -15.52 -2.79
C GLY A 43 -0.69 -14.70 -3.47
N SER A 44 -1.02 -13.73 -4.32
CA SER A 44 -0.04 -12.81 -4.92
C SER A 44 0.50 -11.79 -3.90
N ARG A 45 1.54 -11.02 -4.28
CA ARG A 45 2.07 -9.91 -3.48
C ARG A 45 1.53 -8.55 -3.93
N ASP A 46 0.49 -8.54 -4.75
CA ASP A 46 -0.06 -7.32 -5.38
C ASP A 46 -0.91 -6.49 -4.41
N VAL A 47 -1.39 -7.12 -3.34
CA VAL A 47 -2.24 -6.50 -2.30
C VAL A 47 -1.63 -6.70 -0.91
N MET A 48 -2.10 -5.89 0.05
CA MET A 48 -1.79 -6.02 1.47
C MET A 48 -1.99 -7.47 1.97
N PRO A 49 -1.02 -8.05 2.70
CA PRO A 49 -1.10 -9.44 3.19
C PRO A 49 -2.37 -9.74 3.98
N GLY A 50 -2.88 -8.76 4.74
CA GLY A 50 -4.11 -8.88 5.51
C GLY A 50 -5.35 -9.11 4.65
N ILE A 51 -5.52 -8.35 3.56
CA ILE A 51 -6.62 -8.55 2.61
C ILE A 51 -6.48 -9.90 1.90
N ASN A 52 -5.26 -10.25 1.51
CA ASN A 52 -4.98 -11.52 0.83
C ASN A 52 -5.39 -12.73 1.69
N LYS A 53 -5.02 -12.74 2.97
CA LYS A 53 -5.46 -13.76 3.94
C LYS A 53 -6.96 -13.67 4.22
N GLY A 54 -7.48 -12.45 4.33
CA GLY A 54 -8.84 -12.18 4.77
C GLY A 54 -9.92 -12.63 3.77
N ILE A 55 -9.60 -12.66 2.48
CA ILE A 55 -10.52 -13.01 1.40
C ILE A 55 -10.69 -14.51 1.17
N VAL A 56 -9.74 -15.33 1.62
CA VAL A 56 -9.84 -16.78 1.49
C VAL A 56 -11.08 -17.27 2.23
N GLY A 57 -11.90 -18.04 1.54
CA GLY A 57 -13.15 -18.60 2.06
C GLY A 57 -14.39 -17.71 1.87
N MET A 58 -14.23 -16.46 1.42
CA MET A 58 -15.35 -15.57 1.15
C MET A 58 -16.13 -15.96 -0.09
N VAL A 59 -17.40 -15.58 -0.15
CA VAL A 59 -18.27 -15.75 -1.31
C VAL A 59 -18.54 -14.41 -1.98
N GLU A 60 -18.93 -14.41 -3.26
CA GLU A 60 -19.28 -13.17 -3.96
C GLU A 60 -20.39 -12.41 -3.22
N GLY A 61 -20.23 -11.09 -3.14
CA GLY A 61 -21.10 -10.18 -2.39
C GLY A 61 -20.75 -10.07 -0.91
N GLU A 62 -19.98 -11.00 -0.33
CA GLU A 62 -19.61 -10.96 1.09
C GLU A 62 -18.68 -9.79 1.38
N ARG A 63 -18.90 -9.16 2.54
CA ARG A 63 -18.14 -8.00 3.04
C ARG A 63 -17.51 -8.34 4.37
N LYS A 64 -16.27 -7.88 4.57
CA LYS A 64 -15.48 -8.16 5.77
C LYS A 64 -14.76 -6.91 6.22
N GLN A 65 -14.77 -6.69 7.53
CA GLN A 65 -14.01 -5.65 8.20
C GLN A 65 -12.92 -6.28 9.06
N MET A 66 -11.72 -5.69 9.04
CA MET A 66 -10.63 -6.14 9.90
C MET A 66 -9.65 -5.02 10.20
N THR A 67 -8.95 -5.13 11.32
CA THR A 67 -7.84 -4.24 11.69
C THR A 67 -6.52 -4.91 11.27
N LEU A 68 -5.77 -4.24 10.42
CA LEU A 68 -4.46 -4.69 9.93
C LEU A 68 -3.34 -4.01 10.72
N GLN A 69 -2.47 -4.82 11.32
CA GLN A 69 -1.20 -4.34 11.86
C GLN A 69 -0.26 -3.91 10.73
N PRO A 70 0.76 -3.09 10.99
CA PRO A 70 1.61 -2.54 9.93
C PRO A 70 2.19 -3.63 9.01
N GLN A 71 2.72 -4.72 9.58
CA GLN A 71 3.22 -5.88 8.82
C GLN A 71 2.20 -6.54 7.86
N ASP A 72 0.89 -6.46 8.15
CA ASP A 72 -0.18 -7.02 7.31
C ASP A 72 -0.81 -5.97 6.38
N ALA A 73 -0.41 -4.70 6.50
CA ALA A 73 -0.85 -3.57 5.67
C ALA A 73 0.30 -3.02 4.81
N TYR A 74 0.85 -1.86 5.18
CA TYR A 74 1.85 -1.13 4.40
C TYR A 74 3.31 -1.38 4.85
N GLY A 75 3.51 -2.36 5.74
CA GLY A 75 4.78 -2.73 6.32
C GLY A 75 5.15 -1.92 7.55
N GLU A 76 6.15 -2.43 8.28
CA GLU A 76 6.75 -1.73 9.41
C GLU A 76 7.47 -0.46 8.98
N PHE A 77 7.50 0.52 9.86
CA PHE A 77 8.35 1.68 9.69
C PHE A 77 9.83 1.27 9.82
N ARG A 78 10.65 1.70 8.86
CA ARG A 78 12.06 1.32 8.77
C ARG A 78 12.94 2.56 8.94
N PRO A 79 13.55 2.76 10.12
CA PRO A 79 14.41 3.92 10.38
C PRO A 79 15.60 4.03 9.42
N ASN A 80 16.12 2.90 8.95
CA ASN A 80 17.23 2.85 7.98
C ASN A 80 16.85 3.32 6.56
N LEU A 81 15.57 3.57 6.28
CA LEU A 81 15.11 4.22 5.05
C LEU A 81 15.04 5.75 5.20
N ILE A 82 15.27 6.30 6.38
CA ILE A 82 15.55 7.73 6.57
C ILE A 82 17.02 7.97 6.22
N GLN A 83 17.26 8.95 5.35
CA GLN A 83 18.61 9.29 4.90
C GLN A 83 18.81 10.79 4.87
N GLU A 84 20.01 11.21 5.25
CA GLU A 84 20.47 12.57 5.08
C GLU A 84 21.22 12.71 3.76
N ILE A 85 20.84 13.72 2.99
CA ILE A 85 21.47 14.06 1.72
C ILE A 85 21.98 15.50 1.84
N SER A 86 23.29 15.70 1.62
CA SER A 86 23.85 17.04 1.51
C SER A 86 23.19 17.80 0.37
N ARG A 87 22.74 19.03 0.64
CA ARG A 87 22.12 19.92 -0.36
C ARG A 87 22.98 20.11 -1.60
N GLN A 88 24.30 20.09 -1.44
CA GLN A 88 25.28 20.23 -2.52
C GLN A 88 25.26 19.07 -3.52
N ARG A 89 24.79 17.88 -3.11
CA ARG A 89 24.64 16.71 -3.99
C ARG A 89 23.36 16.77 -4.82
N LEU A 90 22.44 17.67 -4.48
CA LEU A 90 21.19 17.86 -5.20
C LEU A 90 21.37 19.01 -6.20
N PRO A 91 20.88 18.88 -7.44
CA PRO A 91 20.88 19.97 -8.40
C PRO A 91 20.23 21.24 -7.82
N SER A 92 20.72 22.41 -8.20
CA SER A 92 20.26 23.70 -7.65
C SER A 92 18.83 24.05 -8.09
N ASP A 93 18.43 23.59 -9.27
CA ASP A 93 17.11 23.75 -9.90
C ASP A 93 16.01 22.88 -9.28
N VAL A 94 16.36 21.89 -8.44
CA VAL A 94 15.35 21.09 -7.73
C VAL A 94 14.68 21.93 -6.65
N VAL A 95 13.40 22.20 -6.84
CA VAL A 95 12.56 22.82 -5.80
C VAL A 95 12.37 21.85 -4.65
N LEU A 96 12.98 22.16 -3.50
CA LEU A 96 12.87 21.41 -2.25
C LEU A 96 11.75 21.97 -1.38
N LYS A 97 10.83 21.11 -0.96
CA LYS A 97 9.75 21.45 -0.05
C LYS A 97 9.43 20.25 0.83
N ILE A 98 9.26 20.46 2.13
CA ILE A 98 8.84 19.39 3.06
C ILE A 98 7.53 18.77 2.54
N GLY A 99 7.46 17.45 2.57
CA GLY A 99 6.35 16.65 2.04
C GLY A 99 6.46 16.32 0.55
N LYS A 100 7.31 17.00 -0.23
CA LYS A 100 7.49 16.70 -1.65
C LYS A 100 8.22 15.36 -1.83
N ARG A 101 7.82 14.59 -2.86
CA ARG A 101 8.53 13.38 -3.26
C ARG A 101 9.63 13.70 -4.28
N LEU A 102 10.80 13.11 -4.09
CA LEU A 102 11.92 13.14 -5.01
C LEU A 102 12.20 11.72 -5.50
N THR A 103 12.75 11.60 -6.70
CA THR A 103 13.38 10.35 -7.14
C THR A 103 14.88 10.50 -6.94
N THR A 104 15.44 9.74 -6.01
CA THR A 104 16.88 9.71 -5.72
C THR A 104 17.48 8.42 -6.25
N VAL A 105 18.79 8.41 -6.51
CA VAL A 105 19.53 7.20 -6.85
C VAL A 105 20.26 6.74 -5.59
N GLY A 106 20.01 5.51 -5.14
CA GLY A 106 20.64 4.96 -3.95
C GLY A 106 22.15 4.87 -4.14
N GLN A 107 22.92 5.52 -3.25
CA GLN A 107 24.38 5.67 -3.42
C GLN A 107 25.13 4.35 -3.51
N LYS A 108 24.62 3.28 -2.88
CA LYS A 108 25.25 1.95 -2.87
C LYS A 108 24.70 0.99 -3.93
N SER A 109 23.46 1.17 -4.38
CA SER A 109 22.78 0.19 -5.23
C SER A 109 22.53 0.65 -6.66
N GLY A 110 22.70 1.95 -6.97
CA GLY A 110 22.37 2.53 -8.28
C GLY A 110 20.86 2.53 -8.60
N GLN A 111 20.02 2.01 -7.69
CA GLN A 111 18.58 1.93 -7.92
C GLN A 111 17.91 3.27 -7.68
N ARG A 112 17.02 3.65 -8.58
CA ARG A 112 16.11 4.78 -8.39
C ARG A 112 15.10 4.45 -7.29
N ARG A 113 14.95 5.35 -6.32
CA ARG A 113 13.97 5.25 -5.23
C ARG A 113 13.18 6.54 -5.12
N LYS A 114 11.87 6.42 -4.88
CA LYS A 114 11.03 7.55 -4.53
C LYS A 114 11.13 7.76 -3.02
N VAL A 115 11.49 8.97 -2.60
CA VAL A 115 11.63 9.36 -1.20
C VAL A 115 10.86 10.64 -0.94
N ARG A 116 10.39 10.85 0.29
CA ARG A 116 9.68 12.07 0.71
C ARG A 116 10.62 12.94 1.53
N ILE A 117 10.68 14.24 1.25
CA ILE A 117 11.42 15.18 2.10
C ILE A 117 10.66 15.35 3.41
N VAL A 118 11.32 15.06 4.54
CA VAL A 118 10.71 15.21 5.88
C VAL A 118 11.29 16.40 6.65
N GLU A 119 12.52 16.79 6.33
CA GLU A 119 13.19 17.95 6.94
C GLU A 119 14.12 18.63 5.94
N LEU A 120 14.24 19.95 6.07
CA LEU A 120 15.11 20.79 5.26
C LEU A 120 15.88 21.76 6.16
N THR A 121 17.20 21.76 6.00
CA THR A 121 18.11 22.76 6.58
C THR A 121 18.90 23.43 5.44
N PRO A 122 19.67 24.51 5.71
CA PRO A 122 20.48 25.16 4.68
C PRO A 122 21.50 24.22 4.01
N THR A 123 21.98 23.20 4.72
CA THR A 123 23.07 22.31 4.27
C THR A 123 22.61 20.87 4.01
N THR A 124 21.48 20.45 4.59
CA THR A 124 21.05 19.05 4.61
C THR A 124 19.57 18.92 4.24
N VAL A 125 19.26 17.83 3.54
CA VAL A 125 17.89 17.40 3.22
C VAL A 125 17.70 16.02 3.82
N VAL A 126 16.73 15.87 4.73
CA VAL A 126 16.36 14.57 5.28
C VAL A 126 15.22 14.00 4.44
N VAL A 127 15.42 12.80 3.92
CA VAL A 127 14.44 12.09 3.11
C VAL A 127 14.02 10.78 3.76
N ASP A 128 12.76 10.42 3.59
CA ASP A 128 12.15 9.21 4.10
C ASP A 128 11.70 8.33 2.92
N GLY A 129 12.28 7.14 2.81
CA GLY A 129 11.94 6.13 1.80
C GLY A 129 10.82 5.18 2.18
N ASN A 130 10.21 5.32 3.36
CA ASN A 130 9.09 4.47 3.78
C ASN A 130 7.82 4.75 2.96
N HIS A 131 6.93 3.76 2.91
CA HIS A 131 5.56 4.01 2.47
C HIS A 131 4.92 5.06 3.41
N PRO A 132 4.09 6.01 2.92
CA PRO A 132 3.49 7.04 3.77
C PRO A 132 2.68 6.53 4.96
N LEU A 133 2.19 5.29 4.85
CA LEU A 133 1.38 4.60 5.85
C LEU A 133 2.15 3.47 6.57
N ALA A 134 3.47 3.35 6.35
CA ALA A 134 4.29 2.38 7.05
C ALA A 134 4.27 2.63 8.56
N GLY A 135 4.24 1.56 9.35
CA GLY A 135 4.14 1.61 10.81
C GLY A 135 2.74 1.97 11.33
N LYS A 136 1.75 2.21 10.46
CA LYS A 136 0.38 2.53 10.89
C LYS A 136 -0.51 1.28 10.90
N THR A 137 -1.29 1.13 11.96
CA THR A 137 -2.44 0.22 11.99
C THR A 137 -3.55 0.79 11.11
N VAL A 138 -4.15 -0.03 10.26
CA VAL A 138 -5.19 0.37 9.30
C VAL A 138 -6.43 -0.49 9.51
N GLU A 139 -7.57 0.15 9.72
CA GLU A 139 -8.86 -0.54 9.68
C GLU A 139 -9.34 -0.57 8.25
N VAL A 140 -9.69 -1.77 7.78
CA VAL A 140 -10.07 -2.00 6.40
C VAL A 140 -11.43 -2.64 6.33
N GLU A 141 -12.15 -2.28 5.29
CA GLU A 141 -13.36 -2.95 4.88
C GLU A 141 -13.25 -3.30 3.40
N PHE A 142 -13.49 -4.57 3.08
CA PHE A 142 -13.45 -5.04 1.70
C PHE A 142 -14.62 -5.96 1.39
N GLN A 143 -15.06 -5.91 0.14
CA GLN A 143 -16.14 -6.72 -0.40
C GLN A 143 -15.64 -7.47 -1.61
N LEU A 144 -15.90 -8.78 -1.65
CA LEU A 144 -15.65 -9.59 -2.84
C LEU A 144 -16.75 -9.30 -3.86
N LEU A 145 -16.42 -8.56 -4.92
CA LEU A 145 -17.39 -8.21 -5.96
C LEU A 145 -17.56 -9.33 -6.99
N VAL A 146 -16.45 -9.93 -7.41
CA VAL A 146 -16.43 -11.01 -8.42
C VAL A 146 -15.37 -12.03 -8.04
N HIS A 147 -15.74 -13.30 -8.10
CA HIS A 147 -14.92 -14.48 -7.92
C HIS A 147 -14.58 -15.10 -9.27
N ASN A 148 -13.32 -15.50 -9.45
CA ASN A 148 -12.83 -16.26 -10.59
C ASN A 148 -12.97 -15.52 -11.94
N LEU A 149 -12.42 -14.31 -11.99
CA LEU A 149 -12.26 -13.57 -13.23
C LEU A 149 -11.42 -14.38 -14.24
N PRO A 150 -11.73 -14.29 -15.55
CA PRO A 150 -10.88 -14.88 -16.58
C PRO A 150 -9.46 -14.30 -16.51
N ALA A 151 -8.48 -15.07 -16.97
CA ALA A 151 -7.10 -14.58 -17.07
C ALA A 151 -7.04 -13.32 -17.94
N VAL A 152 -6.14 -12.38 -17.62
CA VAL A 152 -5.86 -11.27 -18.55
C VAL A 152 -5.27 -11.91 -19.79
N GLN A 153 -6.00 -11.87 -20.91
CA GLN A 153 -5.39 -12.12 -22.21
C GLN A 153 -4.40 -10.98 -22.42
N THR A 154 -3.12 -11.30 -22.28
CA THR A 154 -2.06 -10.38 -22.66
C THR A 154 -1.90 -10.58 -24.16
N GLU A 155 -2.35 -9.60 -24.96
CA GLU A 155 -2.08 -9.54 -26.40
C GLU A 155 -0.58 -9.39 -26.67
#